data_AF-A0A2T5HLQ8-F1
#
_entry.id   AF-A0A2T5HLQ8-F1
#
_cell.length_a   1.000
_cell.length_b   1.000
_cell.length_c   1.000
_cell.angle_alpha   90.00
_cell.angle_beta   90.00
_cell.angle_gamma   90.00
#
_symmetry.space_group_name_H-M   'P 1'
#
loop_
_entity.id
_entity.type
_entity.pdbx_description
1 polymer ?
#
loop_
_entity_poly.entity_id
_entity_poly.type
_entity_poly.pdbx_seq_one_letter_code
_entity_poly.pdbx_strand_id
1 'polypeptide(L)'
;MDMSLSPVDELARLRAKLAELRAREAALEAGFLTFSGTSGTVGRYHGLTCDVVVSRTGYQVFDISKLPSEILHDARYYATKQVTSIRIEEHGEDDLPATYDGPQAIPLLSQT
;
A
#
# COMPACT_ATOMS: atom_id res chain seq x y z
N MET A 1 24.89 -1.53 37.77
CA MET A 1 24.87 -2.94 38.17
C MET A 1 23.83 -3.62 37.31
N ASP A 2 24.27 -4.23 36.21
CA ASP A 2 23.39 -5.04 35.36
C ASP A 2 23.05 -6.31 36.14
N MET A 3 21.88 -6.30 36.76
CA MET A 3 21.23 -7.53 37.18
C MET A 3 20.98 -8.32 35.90
N SER A 4 21.59 -9.50 35.79
CA SER A 4 21.37 -10.48 34.72
C SER A 4 19.91 -10.92 34.73
N LEU A 5 19.02 -10.09 34.20
CA LEU A 5 17.69 -10.47 33.78
C LEU A 5 17.88 -11.58 32.76
N SER A 6 17.16 -12.70 32.94
CA SER A 6 17.11 -13.73 31.93
C SER A 6 16.82 -13.07 30.57
N PRO A 7 17.42 -13.52 29.47
CA PRO A 7 17.13 -12.96 28.13
C PRO A 7 15.63 -12.87 27.82
N VAL A 8 14.84 -13.75 28.45
CA VAL A 8 13.37 -13.75 28.39
C VAL A 8 12.75 -12.54 29.10
N ASP A 9 13.22 -12.19 30.29
CA ASP A 9 12.72 -11.05 31.07
C ASP A 9 13.13 -9.72 30.43
N GLU A 10 14.34 -9.66 29.87
CA GLU A 10 14.77 -8.50 29.10
C GLU A 10 13.90 -8.30 27.85
N LEU A 11 13.62 -9.38 27.12
CA LEU A 11 12.72 -9.34 25.97
C LEU A 11 11.29 -8.91 26.36
N ALA A 12 10.76 -9.42 27.47
CA ALA A 12 9.45 -9.03 27.99
C ALA A 12 9.39 -7.54 28.34
N ARG A 13 10.44 -7.01 29.00
CA ARG A 13 10.56 -5.58 29.33
C ARG A 13 10.62 -4.72 28.08
N LEU A 14 11.38 -5.13 27.06
CA LEU A 14 11.47 -4.42 25.79
C LEU A 14 10.13 -4.41 25.04
N ARG A 15 9.41 -5.54 25.02
CA ARG A 15 8.07 -5.60 24.42
C ARG A 15 7.05 -4.75 25.15
N ALA A 16 7.09 -4.70 26.48
CA ALA A 16 6.24 -3.81 27.26
C ALA A 16 6.51 -2.34 26.93
N LYS A 17 7.80 -1.95 26.86
CA LYS A 17 8.19 -0.59 26.46
C LYS A 17 7.75 -0.25 25.04
N LEU A 18 7.87 -1.20 24.10
CA LEU A 18 7.40 -0.99 22.72
C LEU A 18 5.89 -0.84 22.65
N ALA A 19 5.14 -1.62 23.43
CA ALA A 19 3.69 -1.51 23.51
C ALA A 19 3.25 -0.14 24.05
N GLU A 20 3.92 0.35 25.10
CA GLU A 20 3.67 1.70 25.65
C GLU A 20 3.96 2.79 24.60
N LEU A 21 5.08 2.70 23.90
CA LEU A 21 5.45 3.66 22.85
C LEU A 21 4.44 3.64 21.70
N ARG A 22 3.99 2.46 21.26
CA ARG A 22 2.95 2.32 20.23
C ARG A 22 1.61 2.89 20.68
N ALA A 23 1.23 2.69 21.94
CA ALA A 23 0.00 3.28 22.48
C ALA A 23 0.08 4.81 22.47
N ARG A 24 1.24 5.37 22.82
CA ARG A 24 1.47 6.81 22.78
C ARG A 24 1.48 7.37 21.34
N GLU A 25 2.09 6.66 20.41
CA GLU A 25 2.05 6.98 18.97
C GLU A 25 0.61 7.00 18.46
N ALA A 26 -0.17 5.95 18.71
CA ALA A 26 -1.56 5.87 18.31
C ALA A 26 -2.42 7.00 18.89
N ALA A 27 -2.17 7.40 20.15
CA ALA A 27 -2.86 8.53 20.76
C ALA A 27 -2.55 9.87 20.08
N LEU A 28 -1.29 10.09 19.67
CA LEU A 28 -0.88 11.28 18.93
C LEU A 28 -1.51 11.30 17.53
N GLU A 29 -1.46 10.17 16.81
CA GLU A 29 -2.10 10.02 15.50
C GLU A 29 -3.61 10.29 15.55
N ALA A 30 -4.31 9.73 16.54
CA ALA A 30 -5.74 9.97 16.75
C ALA A 30 -6.05 11.46 16.99
N GLY A 31 -5.16 12.17 17.69
CA GLY A 31 -5.24 13.62 17.86
C GLY A 31 -5.20 14.37 16.53
N PHE A 32 -4.24 14.05 15.66
CA PHE A 32 -4.14 14.66 14.33
C PHE A 32 -5.36 14.37 13.44
N LEU A 33 -5.87 13.13 13.48
CA LEU A 33 -7.06 12.75 12.73
C LEU A 33 -8.32 13.50 13.22
N THR A 34 -8.49 13.67 14.53
CA THR A 34 -9.64 14.39 15.11
C THR A 34 -9.62 15.88 14.74
N PHE A 35 -8.45 16.52 14.82
CA PHE A 35 -8.28 17.93 14.42
C PHE A 35 -8.56 18.15 12.93
N SER A 36 -8.17 17.21 12.07
CA SER A 36 -8.46 17.29 10.63
C SER A 36 -9.97 17.25 10.32
N GLY A 37 -10.76 16.59 11.17
CA GLY A 37 -12.20 16.41 10.98
C GLY A 37 -13.05 17.64 11.31
N THR A 38 -12.57 18.55 12.17
CA THR A 38 -13.36 19.72 12.64
C THR A 38 -13.19 20.97 11.77
N SER A 39 -12.06 21.11 11.08
CA SER A 39 -11.74 22.30 10.26
C SER A 39 -11.51 22.00 8.77
N GLY A 40 -11.62 20.75 8.33
CA GLY A 40 -11.44 20.37 6.92
C GLY A 40 -10.02 20.52 6.38
N THR A 41 -9.07 20.99 7.19
CA THR A 41 -7.67 21.19 6.79
C THR A 41 -6.88 19.89 6.93
N VAL A 42 -7.00 19.07 5.90
CA VAL A 42 -5.93 18.18 5.44
C VAL A 42 -4.70 19.07 5.20
N GLY A 43 -3.62 18.90 5.96
CA GLY A 43 -2.56 19.91 6.02
C GLY A 43 -1.27 19.48 6.73
N ARG A 44 -0.31 20.40 6.74
CA ARG A 44 1.03 20.23 7.33
C ARG A 44 1.07 20.91 8.70
N TYR A 45 1.43 20.15 9.73
CA TYR A 45 1.62 20.59 11.10
C TYR A 45 3.11 20.80 11.34
N HIS A 46 3.52 22.03 11.61
CA HIS A 46 4.92 22.35 11.86
C HIS A 46 5.30 22.05 13.31
N GLY A 47 6.30 21.19 13.49
CA GLY A 47 6.91 20.92 14.78
C GLY A 47 8.25 21.64 14.93
N LEU A 48 8.83 21.54 16.13
CA LEU A 48 10.11 22.18 16.43
C LEU A 48 11.28 21.60 15.61
N THR A 49 11.23 20.30 15.32
CA THR A 49 12.29 19.57 14.59
C THR A 49 11.79 18.92 13.30
N CYS A 50 10.50 18.60 13.21
CA CYS A 50 9.90 17.87 12.10
C CYS A 50 8.48 18.39 11.84
N ASP A 51 8.00 18.22 10.61
CA ASP A 51 6.62 18.51 10.25
C ASP A 51 5.83 17.20 10.07
N VAL A 52 4.56 17.21 10.45
CA VAL A 52 3.61 16.11 10.19
C VAL A 52 2.68 16.52 9.06
N VAL A 53 2.62 15.74 7.98
CA VAL A 53 1.69 16.00 6.87
C VAL A 53 0.56 14.98 6.92
N VAL A 54 -0.68 15.46 7.07
CA VAL A 54 -1.86 14.60 7.07
C VAL A 54 -2.56 14.79 5.72
N SER A 55 -2.60 13.74 4.90
CA SER A 55 -3.37 13.67 3.66
C SER A 55 -4.57 12.74 3.83
N ARG A 56 -5.76 13.19 3.40
CA ARG A 56 -6.95 12.35 3.37
C ARG A 56 -7.46 12.28 1.95
N THR A 57 -7.38 11.09 1.36
CA THR A 57 -7.94 10.83 0.04
C THR A 57 -9.21 10.02 0.20
N GLY A 58 -10.35 10.62 -0.14
CA GLY A 58 -11.62 9.92 -0.24
C GLY A 58 -11.84 9.46 -1.67
N TYR A 59 -12.10 8.17 -1.87
CA TYR A 59 -12.52 7.65 -3.16
C TYR A 59 -14.00 7.28 -3.08
N GLN A 60 -14.77 7.73 -4.05
CA GLN A 60 -16.16 7.30 -4.20
C GLN A 60 -16.15 5.92 -4.84
N VAL A 61 -16.47 4.90 -4.07
CA VAL A 61 -16.62 3.53 -4.59
C VAL A 61 -18.09 3.33 -4.94
N PHE A 62 -18.35 2.95 -6.19
CA PHE A 62 -19.67 2.55 -6.61
C PHE A 62 -20.00 1.17 -6.02
N ASP A 63 -20.93 1.15 -5.07
CA ASP A 63 -21.32 -0.06 -4.35
C ASP A 63 -22.56 -0.69 -5.02
N ILE A 64 -22.30 -1.73 -5.81
CA ILE A 64 -23.33 -2.47 -6.55
C ILE A 64 -24.37 -3.09 -5.59
N SER A 65 -23.99 -3.43 -4.35
CA SER A 65 -24.91 -4.07 -3.39
C SER A 65 -26.02 -3.14 -2.90
N LYS A 66 -25.85 -1.82 -3.06
CA LYS A 66 -26.84 -0.81 -2.67
C LYS A 66 -27.83 -0.47 -3.78
N LEU A 67 -27.69 -1.08 -4.95
CA LEU A 67 -28.64 -0.87 -6.03
C LEU A 67 -29.98 -1.54 -5.70
N PRO A 68 -31.11 -0.92 -6.09
CA PRO A 68 -32.41 -1.56 -6.06
C PRO A 68 -32.37 -2.91 -6.78
N SER A 69 -33.11 -3.88 -6.26
CA SER A 69 -33.24 -5.21 -6.88
C SER A 69 -33.73 -5.11 -8.34
N GLU A 70 -34.54 -4.12 -8.66
CA GLU A 70 -35.03 -3.82 -10.01
C GLU A 70 -33.89 -3.54 -11.00
N ILE A 71 -32.80 -2.88 -10.57
CA ILE A 71 -31.65 -2.55 -11.41
C ILE A 71 -30.66 -3.72 -11.47
N LEU A 72 -30.47 -4.41 -10.34
CA LEU A 72 -29.59 -5.59 -10.25
C LEU A 72 -30.06 -6.79 -11.09
N HIS A 73 -31.34 -6.88 -11.40
CA HIS A 73 -31.86 -7.99 -12.22
C HIS A 73 -32.21 -7.56 -13.65
N ASP A 74 -32.07 -6.27 -13.99
CA ASP A 74 -32.36 -5.77 -15.32
C ASP A 74 -31.11 -5.87 -16.22
N ALA A 75 -31.18 -6.79 -17.19
CA ALA A 75 -30.12 -7.07 -18.15
C ALA A 75 -29.68 -5.84 -18.98
N ARG A 76 -30.49 -4.77 -19.05
CA ARG A 76 -30.13 -3.53 -19.77
C ARG A 76 -29.00 -2.75 -19.12
N TYR A 77 -28.73 -2.99 -17.83
CA TYR A 77 -27.63 -2.35 -17.09
C TYR A 77 -26.36 -3.20 -17.06
N TYR A 78 -26.36 -4.37 -17.72
CA TYR A 78 -25.20 -5.26 -17.81
C TYR A 78 -24.49 -5.11 -19.16
N ALA A 79 -23.17 -4.93 -19.10
CA ALA A 79 -22.29 -4.96 -20.26
C ALA A 79 -21.17 -5.97 -20.03
N THR A 80 -20.90 -6.81 -21.02
CA THR A 80 -19.80 -7.78 -20.94
C THR A 80 -18.51 -7.08 -21.34
N LYS A 81 -17.61 -6.84 -20.39
CA LYS A 81 -16.25 -6.34 -20.65
C LYS A 81 -15.27 -7.50 -20.66
N GLN A 82 -14.62 -7.73 -21.80
CA GLN A 82 -13.49 -8.65 -21.89
C GLN A 82 -12.20 -7.88 -21.58
N VAL A 83 -11.43 -8.36 -20.62
CA VAL A 83 -10.11 -7.81 -20.28
C VAL A 83 -9.08 -8.90 -20.46
N THR A 84 -8.19 -8.72 -21.43
CA THR A 84 -7.03 -9.59 -21.64
C THR A 84 -5.85 -9.00 -20.86
N SER A 85 -5.45 -9.67 -19.79
CA SER A 85 -4.23 -9.32 -19.04
C SER A 85 -3.09 -10.20 -19.53
N ILE A 86 -2.03 -9.58 -20.05
CA ILE A 86 -0.79 -10.25 -20.41
C ILE A 86 0.17 -10.01 -19.25
N ARG A 87 0.58 -11.08 -18.57
CA ARG A 87 1.60 -11.04 -17.52
C ARG A 87 2.88 -11.68 -18.07
N ILE A 88 4.00 -11.03 -17.81
CA ILE A 88 5.33 -11.60 -18.03
C ILE A 88 5.66 -12.35 -16.73
N GLU A 89 5.83 -13.65 -16.83
CA GLU A 89 6.39 -14.46 -15.75
C GLU A 89 7.88 -14.65 -16.05
N GLU A 90 8.72 -14.60 -15.00
CA GLU A 90 10.13 -14.92 -15.16
C GLU A 90 10.24 -16.40 -15.54
N HIS A 91 10.82 -16.65 -16.70
CA HIS A 91 11.17 -17.99 -17.14
C HIS A 91 12.27 -18.49 -16.22
N GLY A 92 11.97 -19.47 -15.37
CA GLY A 92 13.01 -20.16 -14.62
C GLY A 92 14.08 -20.68 -15.58
N GLU A 93 15.36 -20.54 -15.21
CA GLU A 93 16.52 -20.91 -16.04
C GLU A 93 16.50 -22.35 -16.59
N ASP A 94 15.63 -23.23 -16.06
CA ASP A 94 15.56 -24.65 -16.40
C ASP A 94 14.83 -24.97 -17.72
N ASP A 95 14.06 -24.05 -18.32
CA ASP A 95 13.24 -24.34 -19.52
C ASP A 95 13.79 -23.71 -20.82
N LEU A 96 15.08 -23.32 -20.87
CA LEU A 96 15.66 -22.87 -22.14
C LEU A 96 15.84 -24.08 -23.08
N PRO A 97 15.17 -24.14 -24.24
CA PRO A 97 15.60 -25.09 -25.27
C PRO A 97 17.05 -24.75 -25.63
N ALA A 98 17.93 -25.75 -25.65
CA ALA A 98 19.39 -25.65 -25.81
C ALA A 98 19.88 -24.93 -27.09
N THR A 99 18.97 -24.34 -27.87
CA THR A 99 19.19 -23.67 -29.15
C THR A 99 18.37 -22.38 -29.22
N TYR A 100 18.54 -21.47 -28.25
CA TYR A 100 18.11 -20.08 -28.43
C TYR A 100 19.26 -19.31 -29.10
N ASP A 101 19.21 -19.19 -30.43
CA ASP A 101 20.06 -18.26 -31.19
C ASP A 101 19.47 -16.85 -31.00
N GLY A 102 20.15 -16.04 -30.18
CA GLY A 102 19.65 -14.74 -29.73
C GLY A 102 19.37 -13.75 -30.88
N PRO A 103 18.64 -12.66 -30.61
CA PRO A 103 18.24 -11.72 -31.64
C PRO A 103 19.48 -11.09 -32.30
N GLN A 104 19.60 -11.31 -33.62
CA GLN A 104 20.60 -10.68 -34.47
C GLN A 104 20.53 -9.15 -34.25
N ALA A 105 21.65 -8.57 -33.83
CA ALA A 105 21.78 -7.15 -33.55
C ALA A 105 21.29 -6.34 -34.76
N ILE A 106 20.22 -5.57 -34.59
CA ILE A 106 19.74 -4.64 -35.62
C ILE A 106 20.80 -3.53 -35.70
N PRO A 107 21.48 -3.33 -36.85
CA PRO A 107 22.52 -2.31 -36.95
C PRO A 107 21.86 -0.94 -36.85
N LEU A 108 22.26 -0.17 -35.82
CA LEU A 108 21.91 1.24 -35.67
C LEU A 108 22.49 2.01 -36.86
N LEU A 109 21.62 2.43 -37.78
CA LEU A 109 21.95 3.40 -38.82
C LEU A 109 22.34 4.73 -38.15
N SER A 110 23.64 4.98 -38.01
CA SER A 110 24.18 6.30 -37.74
C SER A 110 23.95 7.18 -38.96
N GLN A 111 23.02 8.13 -38.88
CA GLN A 111 22.95 9.23 -39.84
C GLN A 111 23.82 10.38 -39.33
N THR A 112 24.80 10.72 -40.16
CA THR A 112 25.65 11.93 -40.17
C THR A 112 24.86 13.19 -40.45
#